data_AF-A0A553C7R2-F1
#
_entry.id   AF-A0A553C7R2-F1
#
_cell.length_a   1.000
_cell.length_b   1.000
_cell.length_c   1.000
_cell.angle_alpha   90.00
_cell.angle_beta   90.00
_cell.angle_gamma   90.00
#
_symmetry.space_group_name_H-M   'P 1'
#
loop_
_entity.id
_entity.type
_entity.pdbx_description
1 polymer ?
#
loop_
_entity_poly.entity_id
_entity_poly.type
_entity_poly.pdbx_seq_one_letter_code
_entity_poly.pdbx_strand_id
1 'polypeptide(L)' 'MSFLAESQCIERSSGWCGTPPLTFSDLKGSWTKTEAVLIVTINNGIGLQNIKWKIKTLDDKTLLMERM' A
#
# COMPACT_ATOMS: atom_id res chain seq x y z
N MET A 1 2.91 -4.68 -1.65
CA MET A 1 2.30 -4.07 -0.45
C MET A 1 1.72 -5.17 0.41
N SER A 2 1.85 -5.06 1.72
CA SER A 2 1.34 -6.06 2.67
C SER A 2 0.35 -5.40 3.62
N PHE A 3 -0.82 -6.01 3.77
CA PHE A 3 -1.83 -5.61 4.75
C PHE A 3 -1.71 -6.51 5.97
N LEU A 4 -1.52 -5.91 7.13
CA LEU A 4 -1.41 -6.57 8.42
C LEU A 4 -2.74 -6.47 9.17
N ALA A 5 -2.86 -7.27 10.22
CA ALA A 5 -3.92 -7.11 11.21
C ALA A 5 -3.89 -5.70 11.83
N GLU A 6 -4.98 -5.31 12.50
CA GLU A 6 -5.07 -4.02 13.23
C GLU A 6 -4.91 -2.78 12.32
N SER A 7 -5.38 -2.86 11.08
CA SER A 7 -5.41 -1.71 10.15
C SER A 7 -4.02 -1.14 9.80
N GLN A 8 -2.96 -1.96 9.88
CA GLN A 8 -1.59 -1.58 9.52
C GLN A 8 -1.21 -2.10 8.12
N CYS A 9 -0.40 -1.36 7.37
CA CYS A 9 0.16 -1.82 6.10
C CYS A 9 1.64 -1.46 5.96
N ILE A 10 2.34 -2.22 5.11
CA ILE A 10 3.74 -2.00 4.77
C ILE A 10 3.88 -1.92 3.24
N GLU A 11 4.47 -0.82 2.76
CA GLU A 11 4.94 -0.69 1.39
C GLU A 11 6.47 -0.79 1.38
N ARG A 12 7.00 -1.74 0.61
CA ARG A 12 8.42 -1.82 0.38
C ARG A 12 8.78 -0.94 -0.81
N SER A 13 9.58 0.08 -0.55
CA SER A 13 10.09 0.98 -1.57
C SER A 13 11.60 0.80 -1.74
N SER A 14 12.05 0.95 -2.97
CA SER A 14 13.45 1.07 -3.31
C SER A 14 13.63 2.34 -4.10
N GLY A 15 14.51 3.24 -3.65
CA GLY A 15 14.74 4.53 -4.31
C GLY A 15 14.95 4.38 -5.82
N TRP A 16 14.47 5.36 -6.58
CA TRP A 16 14.63 5.38 -8.04
C TRP A 16 15.89 6.16 -8.43
N CYS A 17 17.02 5.47 -8.58
CA CYS A 17 18.26 6.08 -9.08
C CYS A 17 18.92 5.33 -10.25
N GLY A 18 18.19 4.40 -10.90
CA GLY A 18 18.68 3.68 -12.09
C GLY A 18 19.75 2.63 -11.83
N THR A 19 20.18 2.45 -10.58
CA THR A 19 21.02 1.33 -10.13
C THR A 19 20.16 0.39 -9.29
N PRO A 20 20.26 -0.95 -9.45
CA PRO A 20 19.56 -1.88 -8.58
C PRO A 20 19.80 -1.52 -7.11
N PRO A 21 18.73 -1.35 -6.33
CA PRO A 21 18.83 -0.87 -4.97
C PRO A 21 19.57 -1.88 -4.10
N LEU A 22 20.65 -1.45 -3.45
CA LEU A 22 21.35 -2.25 -2.44
C LEU A 22 20.56 -2.37 -1.14
N THR A 23 19.60 -1.46 -0.93
CA THR A 23 18.79 -1.37 0.28
C THR A 23 17.34 -1.08 -0.07
N PHE A 24 16.44 -1.72 0.65
CA PHE A 24 15.00 -1.47 0.60
C PHE A 24 14.56 -0.80 1.89
N SER A 25 13.50 0.00 1.81
CA SER A 25 12.89 0.65 2.96
C SER A 25 11.44 0.19 3.08
N ASP A 26 11.04 -0.14 4.31
CA ASP A 26 9.67 -0.48 4.64
C ASP A 26 8.95 0.78 5.14
N LEU A 27 8.05 1.30 4.31
CA LEU A 27 7.17 2.41 4.63
C LEU A 27 5.98 1.84 5.39
N LYS A 28 5.81 2.26 6.65
CA LYS A 28 4.66 1.88 7.48
C LYS A 28 3.50 2.83 7.24
N GLY A 29 2.31 2.28 7.17
CA GLY A 29 1.08 3.03 6.98
C GLY A 29 -0.10 2.36 7.67
N SER A 30 -1.28 2.92 7.45
CA SER A 30 -2.55 2.39 7.90
C SER A 30 -3.50 2.21 6.73
N TRP A 31 -4.40 1.24 6.85
CA TRP A 31 -5.47 1.04 5.87
C TRP A 31 -6.83 0.99 6.57
N THR A 32 -7.86 1.47 5.87
CA THR A 32 -9.25 1.31 6.28
C THR A 32 -10.07 0.84 5.09
N LYS A 33 -11.06 -0.01 5.35
CA LYS A 33 -11.96 -0.53 4.33
C LYS A 33 -13.38 -0.07 4.63
N THR A 34 -13.99 0.59 3.66
CA THR A 34 -15.41 0.96 3.68
C THR A 34 -16.06 0.32 2.48
N GLU A 35 -16.88 -0.71 2.70
CA GLU A 35 -17.50 -1.51 1.64
C GLU A 35 -16.46 -2.09 0.65
N ALA A 36 -16.52 -1.68 -0.62
CA ALA A 36 -15.58 -2.08 -1.67
C ALA A 36 -14.43 -1.07 -1.86
N VAL A 37 -14.33 -0.04 -1.01
CA VAL A 37 -13.28 0.98 -1.08
C VAL A 37 -12.24 0.73 0.01
N LEU A 38 -10.98 0.62 -0.41
CA LEU A 38 -9.82 0.54 0.47
C LEU A 38 -9.11 1.90 0.43
N ILE A 39 -8.91 2.50 1.60
CA ILE A 39 -8.17 3.75 1.77
C ILE A 39 -6.87 3.40 2.48
N VAL A 40 -5.75 3.74 1.86
CA VAL A 40 -4.41 3.52 2.42
C VAL A 40 -3.75 4.87 2.66
N THR A 41 -3.30 5.07 3.89
CA THR A 41 -2.55 6.23 4.31
C THR A 41 -1.13 5.80 4.59
N ILE A 42 -0.17 6.31 3.82
CA ILE A 42 1.25 5.97 3.98
C ILE A 42 2.11 7.22 3.97
N ASN A 43 3.12 7.26 4.83
CA ASN A 43 4.14 8.30 4.78
C ASN A 43 5.29 7.81 3.89
N ASN A 44 5.46 8.45 2.73
CA ASN A 44 6.49 8.07 1.76
C ASN A 44 7.81 8.83 1.92
N GLY A 45 8.02 9.50 3.05
CA GLY A 45 9.19 10.33 3.34
C GLY A 45 9.12 11.75 2.79
N ILE A 46 8.19 12.03 1.86
CA ILE A 46 7.93 13.37 1.32
C ILE A 46 6.64 13.96 1.93
N GLY A 47 5.72 13.10 2.36
CA GLY A 47 4.51 13.48 3.07
C GLY A 47 3.56 12.31 3.26
N LEU A 48 2.42 12.59 3.89
CA LEU A 48 1.33 11.64 4.00
C LEU A 48 0.57 11.56 2.67
N GLN A 49 0.51 10.37 2.10
CA GLN A 49 -0.24 10.06 0.89
C GLN A 49 -1.48 9.26 1.26
N ASN A 50 -2.63 9.69 0.73
CA ASN A 50 -3.91 8.98 0.87
C ASN A 50 -4.28 8.37 -0.48
N ILE A 51 -4.11 7.07 -0.61
CA ILE A 51 -4.39 6.31 -1.82
C ILE A 51 -5.75 5.64 -1.66
N LYS A 52 -6.63 5.79 -2.65
CA LYS A 52 -7.94 5.15 -2.66
C LYS A 52 -8.00 4.10 -3.76
N TRP A 53 -8.41 2.91 -3.39
CA TRP A 53 -8.58 1.77 -4.29
C TRP A 53 -9.99 1.23 -4.22
N LYS A 54 -10.55 0.84 -5.36
CA LYS A 54 -11.78 0.05 -5.42
C LYS A 54 -11.42 -1.42 -5.58
N ILE A 55 -11.85 -2.25 -4.64
CA ILE A 55 -11.70 -3.71 -4.70
C ILE A 55 -12.64 -4.24 -5.79
N LYS A 56 -12.08 -4.88 -6.80
CA LYS A 56 -12.82 -5.55 -7.88
C LYS A 56 -13.03 -7.02 -7.55
N THR A 57 -11.99 -7.67 -7.05
CA THR A 57 -12.00 -9.09 -6.67
C THR A 57 -11.16 -9.29 -5.42
N LEU A 58 -11.66 -10.07 -4.47
CA LEU A 58 -10.91 -10.52 -3.30
C LEU A 58 -11.27 -11.98 -3.04
N ASP A 59 -10.31 -12.86 -3.24
CA ASP A 59 -10.37 -14.29 -2.90
C ASP A 59 -9.09 -14.70 -2.15
N ASP A 60 -9.00 -15.98 -1.77
CA ASP A 60 -7.91 -16.51 -0.94
C ASP A 60 -6.51 -16.33 -1.57
N LYS A 61 -6.42 -16.13 -2.89
CA LYS A 61 -5.16 -16.02 -3.63
C LYS A 61 -4.98 -14.68 -4.33
N THR A 62 -6.08 -13.97 -4.60
CA THR A 62 -6.10 -12.84 -5.51
C THR A 62 -6.80 -11.65 -4.88
N LEU A 63 -6.10 -10.52 -4.88
CA LEU A 63 -6.67 -9.21 -4.61
C LEU A 63 -6.49 -8.34 -5.85
N LEU A 64 -7.58 -8.08 -6.56
CA LEU A 64 -7.62 -7.17 -7.71
C LEU A 64 -8.25 -5.85 -7.28
N MET A 65 -7.51 -4.77 -7.51
CA MET A 65 -7.91 -3.41 -7.14
C MET A 65 -7.66 -2.43 -8.27
N GLU A 66 -8.51 -1.42 -8.36
CA GLU A 66 -8.39 -0.31 -9.31
C GLU A 66 -8.10 0.98 -8.54
N ARG A 67 -7.08 1.72 -8.97
CA ARG A 67 -6.75 3.04 -8.40
C ARG A 67 -7.75 4.07 -8.90
N MET A 68 -8.39 4.75 -7.95
CA MET A 68 -9.31 5.86 -8.22
C MET A 68 -8.57 7.18 -8.29
#